data_AF-A0A355BDH2-F1
#
_entry.id   AF-A0A355BDH2-F1
#
_cell.length_a   1.000
_cell.length_b   1.000
_cell.length_c   1.000
_cell.angle_alpha   90.00
_cell.angle_beta   90.00
_cell.angle_gamma   90.00
#
_symmetry.space_group_name_H-M   'P 1'
#
loop_
_entity.id
_entity.type
_entity.pdbx_description
1 polymer ?
#
loop_
_entity_poly.entity_id
_entity_poly.type
_entity_poly.pdbx_seq_one_letter_code
_entity_poly.pdbx_strand_id
1 'polypeptide(L)'
;EGNHSGGGACPNCLNPSTTGNNLFGLSYPGANNPKSINREDNFSYVPSNLAEYPAIGHDRRYINLKISGASGLFTDTRAIGADWRFVGEELSIAANPYLNLIDRASASVLGI
;
A
#
# COMPACT_ATOMS: atom_id res chain seq x y z
N GLU A 1 34.49 -16.75 14.54
CA GLU A 1 33.70 -17.10 15.74
C GLU A 1 32.71 -15.97 16.02
N GLY A 2 31.45 -16.28 16.32
CA GLY A 2 30.43 -15.26 16.58
C GLY A 2 29.01 -15.80 16.55
N ASN A 3 28.75 -16.85 17.31
CA ASN A 3 27.42 -17.39 17.58
C ASN A 3 26.70 -16.43 18.55
N HIS A 4 25.53 -15.88 18.21
CA HIS A 4 24.62 -15.23 19.15
C HIS A 4 23.18 -15.60 18.81
N SER A 5 22.72 -16.67 19.44
CA SER A 5 21.31 -16.93 19.71
C SER A 5 20.76 -15.82 20.60
N GLY A 6 19.85 -15.00 20.07
CA GLY A 6 19.12 -13.98 20.81
C GLY A 6 17.84 -13.63 20.05
N GLY A 7 16.76 -14.38 20.32
CA GLY A 7 15.43 -14.16 19.74
C GLY A 7 14.76 -12.89 20.28
N GLY A 8 15.38 -11.73 20.05
CA GLY A 8 14.76 -10.43 20.28
C GLY A 8 13.84 -10.11 19.12
N ALA A 9 12.54 -10.02 19.37
CA ALA A 9 11.59 -9.54 18.38
C ALA A 9 12.06 -8.17 17.87
N CYS A 10 12.40 -8.08 16.59
CA CYS A 10 12.69 -6.81 15.92
C CYS A 10 11.37 -6.02 15.86
N PRO A 11 11.16 -4.98 16.69
CA PRO A 11 9.84 -4.37 16.83
C PRO A 11 9.40 -3.68 15.55
N ASN A 12 10.36 -3.14 14.79
CA ASN A 12 10.12 -2.43 13.53
C ASN A 12 10.13 -3.36 12.30
N CYS A 13 10.41 -4.65 12.47
CA CYS A 13 10.36 -5.60 11.36
C CYS A 13 8.92 -5.83 10.93
N LEU A 14 8.72 -6.09 9.63
CA LEU A 14 7.42 -6.41 9.05
C LEU A 14 6.76 -7.57 9.81
N ASN A 15 5.50 -7.39 10.20
CA ASN A 15 4.64 -8.45 10.67
C ASN A 15 3.94 -9.10 9.46
N PRO A 16 4.34 -10.31 9.03
CA PRO A 16 3.78 -10.94 7.84
C PRO A 16 2.29 -11.28 7.99
N SER A 17 1.74 -11.35 9.22
CA SER A 17 0.30 -11.58 9.40
C SER A 17 -0.56 -10.39 8.95
N THR A 18 0.06 -9.27 8.60
CA THR A 18 -0.64 -8.03 8.21
C THR A 18 -0.61 -7.77 6.71
N THR A 19 0.16 -8.54 5.94
CA THR A 19 0.17 -8.47 4.46
C THR A 19 -1.01 -9.22 3.86
N GLY A 20 -1.51 -8.76 2.71
CA GLY A 20 -2.59 -9.42 1.97
C GLY A 20 -4.00 -9.30 2.57
N ASN A 21 -4.23 -8.32 3.46
CA ASN A 21 -5.49 -8.16 4.19
C ASN A 21 -6.40 -7.06 3.61
N ASN A 22 -6.20 -6.68 2.34
CA ASN A 22 -7.02 -5.72 1.63
C ASN A 22 -7.71 -6.35 0.41
N LEU A 23 -8.32 -5.52 -0.44
CA LEU A 23 -9.11 -5.95 -1.59
C LEU A 23 -8.29 -6.90 -2.48
N PHE A 24 -8.92 -8.00 -2.94
CA PHE A 24 -8.28 -9.05 -3.75
C PHE A 24 -7.08 -9.75 -3.09
N GLY A 25 -6.93 -9.67 -1.77
CA GLY A 25 -5.78 -10.24 -1.06
C GLY A 25 -4.50 -9.44 -1.28
N LEU A 26 -4.61 -8.19 -1.73
CA LEU A 26 -3.49 -7.27 -1.84
C LEU A 26 -3.11 -6.70 -0.47
N SER A 27 -1.89 -6.18 -0.36
CA SER A 27 -1.32 -5.69 0.90
C SER A 27 -1.58 -4.22 1.14
N TYR A 28 -1.52 -3.37 0.11
CA TYR A 28 -1.64 -1.91 0.26
C TYR A 28 -3.00 -1.30 -0.12
N PRO A 29 -3.69 -1.73 -1.20
CA PRO A 29 -4.93 -1.07 -1.63
C PRO A 29 -6.11 -1.25 -0.67
N GLY A 30 -6.23 -0.40 0.34
CA GLY A 30 -7.30 -0.41 1.34
C GLY A 30 -6.91 0.25 2.66
N ALA A 31 -7.65 -0.03 3.74
CA ALA A 31 -7.42 0.59 5.05
C ALA A 31 -6.35 -0.13 5.90
N ASN A 32 -5.94 -1.35 5.52
CA ASN A 32 -5.13 -2.24 6.35
C ASN A 32 -3.69 -2.34 5.84
N ASN A 33 -2.93 -1.25 5.90
CA ASN A 33 -1.51 -1.30 5.52
C ASN A 33 -0.73 -2.36 6.33
N PRO A 34 0.28 -3.01 5.73
CA PRO A 34 1.16 -3.90 6.46
C PRO A 34 1.79 -3.15 7.63
N LYS A 35 1.87 -3.83 8.76
CA LYS A 35 2.38 -3.28 10.00
C LYS A 35 3.69 -3.93 10.39
N SER A 36 4.49 -3.24 11.17
CA SER A 36 5.58 -3.85 11.92
C SER A 36 5.07 -4.60 13.17
N ILE A 37 5.94 -5.35 13.84
CA ILE A 37 5.62 -6.07 15.09
C ILE A 37 5.09 -5.10 16.18
N ASN A 38 5.58 -3.85 16.23
CA ASN A 38 5.09 -2.78 17.11
C ASN A 38 3.83 -2.05 16.60
N ARG A 39 3.17 -2.56 15.54
CA ARG A 39 1.89 -2.07 14.98
C ARG A 39 1.93 -0.72 14.26
N GLU A 40 3.11 -0.22 13.92
CA GLU A 40 3.28 0.96 13.06
C GLU A 40 3.15 0.55 11.59
N ASP A 41 2.77 1.49 10.71
CA ASP A 41 2.75 1.23 9.25
C ASP A 41 4.15 0.88 8.75
N ASN A 42 4.23 -0.17 7.93
CA ASN A 42 5.48 -0.69 7.42
C ASN A 42 5.39 -0.92 5.90
N PHE A 43 6.15 -0.12 5.17
CA PHE A 43 6.19 -0.14 3.70
C PHE A 43 7.39 -0.94 3.15
N SER A 44 7.90 -1.93 3.88
CA SER A 44 9.03 -2.78 3.45
C SER A 44 8.63 -4.03 2.67
N TYR A 45 7.34 -4.39 2.69
CA TYR A 45 6.84 -5.48 1.85
C TYR A 45 6.89 -5.06 0.38
N VAL A 46 7.48 -5.90 -0.47
CA VAL A 46 7.59 -5.67 -1.91
C VAL A 46 6.46 -6.44 -2.59
N PRO A 47 5.41 -5.76 -3.08
CA PRO A 47 4.29 -6.44 -3.72
C PRO A 47 4.68 -6.97 -5.10
N SER A 48 4.12 -8.11 -5.47
CA SER A 48 4.27 -8.69 -6.80
C SER A 48 3.31 -8.05 -7.83
N ASN A 49 2.16 -7.55 -7.37
CA ASN A 49 1.19 -6.87 -8.22
C ASN A 49 1.56 -5.39 -8.37
N LEU A 50 1.64 -4.93 -9.62
CA LEU A 50 2.08 -3.56 -9.91
C LEU A 50 1.08 -2.49 -9.45
N ALA A 51 -0.21 -2.83 -9.35
CA ALA A 51 -1.25 -1.92 -8.87
C ALA A 51 -1.10 -1.59 -7.37
N GLU A 52 -0.24 -2.29 -6.63
CA GLU A 52 0.01 -1.93 -5.23
C GLU A 52 0.97 -0.74 -5.06
N TYR A 53 1.80 -0.42 -6.06
CA TYR A 53 2.74 0.69 -5.97
C TYR A 53 2.07 2.08 -5.95
N PRO A 54 1.05 2.35 -6.78
CA PRO A 54 0.24 3.56 -6.65
C PRO A 54 -0.38 3.69 -5.24
N ALA A 55 -0.90 2.60 -4.67
CA ALA A 55 -1.48 2.58 -3.33
C ALA A 55 -0.44 2.94 -2.24
N ILE A 56 0.76 2.34 -2.28
CA ILE A 56 1.87 2.73 -1.39
C ILE A 56 2.17 4.23 -1.49
N GLY A 57 2.19 4.75 -2.72
CA GLY A 57 2.41 6.16 -2.99
C GLY A 57 1.31 7.05 -2.39
N HIS A 58 0.06 6.62 -2.51
CA HIS A 58 -1.13 7.30 -1.98
C HIS A 58 -1.11 7.36 -0.46
N ASP A 59 -0.88 6.23 0.21
CA ASP A 59 -0.79 6.15 1.67
C ASP A 59 0.30 7.05 2.25
N ARG A 60 1.48 7.07 1.62
CA ARG A 60 2.59 7.94 2.06
C ARG A 60 2.22 9.42 1.95
N ARG A 61 1.45 9.81 0.92
CA ARG A 61 0.95 11.19 0.79
C ARG A 61 -0.05 11.51 1.89
N TYR A 62 -0.95 10.58 2.21
CA TYR A 62 -1.91 10.74 3.32
C TYR A 62 -1.21 10.88 4.67
N ILE A 63 -0.22 10.03 4.95
CA ILE A 63 0.62 10.11 6.16
C ILE A 63 1.32 11.47 6.25
N ASN A 64 1.90 11.96 5.15
CA ASN A 64 2.56 13.27 5.11
C ASN A 64 1.58 14.44 5.39
N LEU A 65 0.32 14.29 4.96
CA LEU A 65 -0.75 15.25 5.23
C LEU A 65 -1.38 15.09 6.62
N LYS A 66 -0.95 14.06 7.38
CA LYS A 66 -1.53 13.64 8.66
C LYS A 66 -3.02 13.29 8.54
N ILE A 67 -3.38 12.68 7.43
CA ILE A 67 -4.73 12.22 7.13
C ILE A 67 -4.81 10.75 7.54
N SER A 68 -5.76 10.43 8.40
CA SER A 68 -5.95 9.08 8.94
C SER A 68 -7.33 8.55 8.57
N GLY A 69 -7.38 7.34 8.05
CA GLY A 69 -8.62 6.63 7.75
C GLY A 69 -9.34 7.11 6.50
N ALA A 70 -10.40 6.39 6.13
CA ALA A 70 -11.16 6.60 4.90
C ALA A 70 -11.94 7.92 4.87
N SER A 71 -12.23 8.55 6.01
CA SER A 71 -12.95 9.83 6.06
C SER A 71 -12.14 11.01 5.48
N GLY A 72 -10.82 10.90 5.51
CA GLY A 72 -9.91 11.87 4.91
C GLY A 72 -10.10 12.02 3.40
N LEU A 73 -10.47 10.93 2.71
CA LEU A 73 -10.80 10.92 1.28
C LEU A 73 -11.98 11.83 0.94
N PHE A 74 -12.96 11.94 1.83
CA PHE A 74 -14.20 12.68 1.56
C PHE A 74 -14.25 14.09 2.16
N THR A 75 -13.39 14.37 3.15
CA THR A 75 -13.48 15.62 3.94
C THR A 75 -12.22 16.48 3.90
N ASP A 76 -11.09 15.94 3.43
CA ASP A 76 -9.83 16.68 3.37
C ASP A 76 -9.49 17.10 1.94
N THR A 77 -9.72 18.38 1.62
CA THR A 77 -9.40 18.93 0.30
C THR A 77 -7.91 18.87 -0.04
N ARG A 78 -7.03 18.69 0.96
CA ARG A 78 -5.58 18.50 0.73
C ARG A 78 -5.28 17.14 0.10
N ALA A 79 -6.18 16.16 0.23
CA ALA A 79 -6.04 14.82 -0.35
C ALA A 79 -6.31 14.77 -1.85
N ILE A 80 -7.07 15.72 -2.41
CA ILE A 80 -7.53 15.70 -3.82
C ILE A 80 -6.38 15.47 -4.81
N GLY A 81 -5.23 16.12 -4.58
CA GLY A 81 -4.05 15.94 -5.44
C GLY A 81 -3.43 14.54 -5.33
N ALA A 82 -3.46 13.94 -4.13
CA ALA A 82 -3.00 12.57 -3.92
C ALA A 82 -3.93 11.54 -4.59
N ASP A 83 -5.24 11.80 -4.59
CA ASP A 83 -6.28 10.97 -5.19
C ASP A 83 -6.20 10.96 -6.71
N TRP A 84 -6.14 12.14 -7.34
CA TRP A 84 -5.98 12.24 -8.80
C TRP A 84 -4.68 11.60 -9.29
N ARG A 85 -3.62 11.73 -8.50
CA ARG A 85 -2.35 11.06 -8.81
C ARG A 85 -2.48 9.54 -8.74
N PHE A 86 -3.14 9.02 -7.70
CA PHE A 86 -3.40 7.59 -7.57
C PHE A 86 -4.20 7.07 -8.75
N VAL A 87 -5.33 7.71 -9.09
CA VAL A 87 -6.16 7.34 -10.26
C VAL A 87 -5.35 7.37 -11.56
N GLY A 88 -4.55 8.42 -11.79
CA GLY A 88 -3.72 8.51 -12.99
C GLY A 88 -2.64 7.43 -13.08
N GLU A 89 -2.02 7.08 -11.96
CA GLU A 89 -1.03 5.99 -11.86
C GLU A 89 -1.69 4.63 -12.13
N GLU A 90 -2.87 4.36 -11.57
CA GLU A 90 -3.66 3.13 -11.81
C GLU A 90 -4.11 3.02 -13.28
N LEU A 91 -4.67 4.08 -13.85
CA LEU A 91 -5.08 4.10 -15.26
C LEU A 91 -3.91 3.85 -16.20
N SER A 92 -2.70 4.33 -15.86
CA SER A 92 -1.50 4.08 -16.64
C SER A 92 -1.09 2.60 -16.64
N ILE A 93 -1.27 1.90 -15.51
CA ILE A 93 -1.06 0.44 -15.42
C ILE A 93 -2.14 -0.31 -16.19
N ALA A 94 -3.41 0.03 -15.98
CA ALA A 94 -4.56 -0.61 -16.63
C ALA A 94 -4.48 -0.53 -18.17
N ALA A 95 -4.09 0.63 -18.69
CA ALA A 95 -3.99 0.90 -20.13
C ALA A 95 -2.73 0.30 -20.80
N ASN A 96 -1.76 -0.19 -20.04
CA ASN A 96 -0.51 -0.73 -20.60
C ASN A 96 -0.71 -2.16 -21.14
N PRO A 97 -0.68 -2.39 -22.46
CA PRO A 97 -0.95 -3.71 -23.04
C PRO A 97 0.19 -4.72 -22.82
N TYR A 98 1.37 -4.26 -22.40
CA TYR A 98 2.54 -5.12 -22.17
C TYR A 98 2.57 -5.73 -20.75
N LEU A 99 1.67 -5.30 -19.87
CA LEU A 99 1.54 -5.87 -18.53
C LEU A 99 0.60 -7.08 -18.51
N ASN A 100 0.76 -7.94 -17.51
CA ASN A 100 -0.10 -9.10 -17.35
C ASN A 100 -1.54 -8.68 -17.00
N LEU A 101 -2.48 -9.60 -17.24
CA LEU A 101 -3.90 -9.33 -17.07
C LEU A 101 -4.29 -9.04 -15.61
N ILE A 102 -3.60 -9.65 -14.64
CA ILE A 102 -3.92 -9.49 -13.22
C ILE A 102 -3.59 -8.07 -12.77
N ASP A 103 -2.39 -7.56 -13.07
CA ASP A 103 -1.99 -6.19 -12.73
C ASP A 103 -2.96 -5.17 -13.36
N ARG A 104 -3.29 -5.36 -14.64
CA ARG A 104 -4.19 -4.47 -15.37
C ARG A 104 -5.61 -4.50 -14.81
N ALA A 105 -6.12 -5.68 -14.48
CA ALA A 105 -7.46 -5.83 -13.91
C ALA A 105 -7.54 -5.25 -12.50
N SER A 106 -6.55 -5.50 -11.64
CA SER A 106 -6.44 -4.87 -10.32
C SER A 106 -6.43 -3.35 -10.44
N ALA A 107 -5.56 -2.81 -11.30
CA ALA A 107 -5.47 -1.37 -11.52
C ALA A 107 -6.77 -0.76 -12.09
N SER A 108 -7.46 -1.49 -12.98
CA SER A 108 -8.75 -1.03 -13.52
C SER A 108 -9.82 -0.90 -12.44
N VAL A 109 -9.83 -1.79 -11.44
CA VAL A 109 -10.79 -1.71 -10.33
C VAL A 109 -10.41 -0.62 -9.34
N LEU A 110 -9.11 -0.44 -9.08
CA LEU A 110 -8.60 0.54 -8.12
C LEU A 110 -8.66 1.98 -8.63
N GLY A 111 -8.53 2.18 -9.95
CA GLY A 111 -8.55 3.50 -10.59
C GLY A 111 -9.94 4.06 -10.91
N ILE A 112 -11.01 3.55 -10.29
CA ILE A 112 -12.42 3.99 -10.49
C ILE A 112 -12.93 4.73 -9.25
#